data_AF-A0A1A3STJ5-F1
#
_entry.id   AF-A0A1A3STJ5-F1
#
_cell.length_a   1.000
_cell.length_b   1.000
_cell.length_c   1.000
_cell.angle_alpha   90.00
_cell.angle_beta   90.00
_cell.angle_gamma   90.00
#
_symmetry.space_group_name_H-M   'P 1'
#
loop_
_entity.id
_entity.type
_entity.pdbx_description
1 polymer ?
#
loop_
_entity_poly.entity_id
_entity_poly.type
_entity_poly.pdbx_seq_one_letter_code
_entity_poly.pdbx_strand_id
1 'polypeptide(L)'
;MLAAAVQQLADIDVQKPVLESLLDAHMAVIRDIGAGMGTVTFEEMKFMGKAIWSSTELQQRIAAQRAEILSPVLADRLGTSKTDRRVQYVIKLWSAVLAATYFGVLDRRGNYKPGIELETPTDFHDRLAEAYRIVVGRPTTDRDE
;
A
#
# COMPACT_ATOMS: atom_id res chain seq x y z
N MET A 1 11.15 -1.23 3.02
CA MET A 1 9.67 -1.06 3.13
C MET A 1 8.88 -2.30 2.75
N LEU A 2 8.88 -2.77 1.49
CA LEU A 2 8.02 -3.91 1.10
C LEU A 2 8.34 -5.20 1.88
N ALA A 3 9.62 -5.51 2.10
CA ALA A 3 10.03 -6.65 2.93
C ALA A 3 9.58 -6.51 4.40
N ALA A 4 9.62 -5.29 4.95
CA ALA A 4 9.12 -5.01 6.30
C ALA A 4 7.59 -5.18 6.40
N ALA A 5 6.85 -4.77 5.36
CA ALA A 5 5.40 -5.00 5.31
C ALA A 5 5.06 -6.49 5.19
N VAL A 6 5.90 -7.28 4.50
CA VAL A 6 5.75 -8.74 4.43
C VAL A 6 6.00 -9.39 5.79
N GLN A 7 7.02 -8.94 6.51
CA GLN A 7 7.31 -9.43 7.86
C GLN A 7 6.15 -9.13 8.82
N GLN A 8 5.63 -7.90 8.80
CA GLN A 8 4.45 -7.53 9.58
C GLN A 8 3.20 -8.33 9.18
N LEU A 9 3.04 -8.69 7.90
CA LEU A 9 1.91 -9.50 7.44
C LEU A 9 1.93 -10.94 8.00
N ALA A 10 3.11 -11.48 8.32
CA ALA A 10 3.25 -12.79 8.95
C ALA A 10 2.72 -12.81 10.39
N ASP A 11 2.73 -11.64 11.05
CA ASP A 11 2.31 -11.48 12.45
C ASP A 11 0.81 -11.13 12.60
N ILE A 12 0.10 -10.87 11.48
CA ILE A 12 -1.33 -10.48 11.49
C ILE A 12 -2.24 -11.71 11.44
N ASP A 13 -3.24 -11.75 12.34
CA ASP A 13 -4.28 -12.79 12.45
C ASP A 13 -4.81 -13.23 11.08
N VAL A 14 -4.70 -14.51 10.78
CA VAL A 14 -5.12 -15.17 9.54
C VAL A 14 -6.61 -15.06 9.25
N GLN A 15 -7.45 -14.82 10.27
CA GLN A 15 -8.89 -14.60 10.10
C GLN A 15 -9.22 -13.21 9.53
N LYS A 16 -8.27 -12.26 9.61
CA LYS A 16 -8.45 -10.92 9.06
C LYS A 16 -8.40 -10.95 7.53
N PRO A 17 -9.30 -10.24 6.82
CA PRO A 17 -9.26 -10.15 5.36
C PRO A 17 -7.87 -9.74 4.84
N VAL A 18 -7.41 -10.40 3.78
CA VAL A 18 -6.03 -10.29 3.30
C VAL A 18 -5.62 -8.86 2.91
N LEU A 19 -6.54 -8.11 2.27
CA LEU A 19 -6.32 -6.72 1.89
C LEU A 19 -6.25 -5.79 3.09
N GLU A 20 -7.05 -6.05 4.11
CA GLU A 20 -7.03 -5.28 5.35
C GLU A 20 -5.76 -5.56 6.15
N SER A 21 -5.24 -6.79 6.06
CA SER A 21 -3.96 -7.17 6.67
C SER A 21 -2.78 -6.50 5.96
N LEU A 22 -2.83 -6.37 4.63
CA LEU A 22 -1.83 -5.61 3.86
C LEU A 22 -1.85 -4.13 4.22
N LEU A 23 -3.04 -3.56 4.43
CA LEU A 23 -3.22 -2.18 4.88
C LEU A 23 -2.56 -1.98 6.25
N ASP A 24 -2.94 -2.78 7.25
CA ASP A 24 -2.37 -2.74 8.60
C ASP A 24 -0.84 -2.88 8.60
N ALA A 25 -0.32 -3.85 7.85
CA ALA A 25 1.12 -4.08 7.75
C ALA A 25 1.86 -2.86 7.18
N HIS A 26 1.30 -2.20 6.15
CA HIS A 26 1.92 -0.98 5.60
C HIS A 26 1.76 0.22 6.53
N MET A 27 0.62 0.37 7.20
CA MET A 27 0.41 1.43 8.20
C MET A 27 1.38 1.29 9.38
N ALA A 28 1.66 0.05 9.82
CA ALA A 28 2.69 -0.23 10.83
C ALA A 28 4.07 0.22 10.36
N VAL A 29 4.48 -0.11 9.13
CA VAL A 29 5.76 0.35 8.56
C VAL A 29 5.85 1.88 8.51
N ILE A 30 4.78 2.58 8.10
CA ILE A 30 4.77 4.05 8.05
C ILE A 30 4.90 4.66 9.44
N ARG A 31 4.20 4.08 10.44
CA ARG A 31 4.31 4.49 11.84
C ARG A 31 5.74 4.31 12.36
N ASP A 32 6.36 3.17 12.07
CA ASP A 32 7.74 2.89 12.49
C ASP A 32 8.72 3.88 11.84
N ILE A 33 8.53 4.22 10.56
CA ILE A 33 9.29 5.29 9.88
C ILE A 33 9.11 6.63 10.60
N GLY A 34 7.86 6.99 10.96
CA GLY A 34 7.58 8.24 11.67
C GLY A 34 8.16 8.30 13.08
N ALA A 35 8.33 7.14 13.74
CA ALA A 35 8.99 7.02 15.03
C ALA A 35 10.53 6.90 14.92
N GLY A 36 11.11 6.96 13.71
CA GLY A 36 12.55 6.80 13.48
C GLY A 36 13.07 5.35 13.62
N MET A 37 12.17 4.37 13.69
CA MET A 37 12.48 2.94 13.79
C MET A 37 12.43 2.21 12.44
N GLY A 38 12.01 2.90 11.38
CA GLY A 38 11.91 2.35 10.03
C GLY A 38 13.27 2.07 9.39
N THR A 39 13.28 1.15 8.42
CA THR A 39 14.49 0.83 7.61
C THR A 39 14.95 1.99 6.71
N VAL A 40 14.09 3.00 6.54
CA VAL A 40 14.32 4.22 5.76
C VAL A 40 13.66 5.38 6.49
N THR A 41 14.15 6.58 6.27
CA THR A 41 13.50 7.81 6.74
C THR A 41 12.26 8.15 5.90
N PHE A 42 11.40 9.01 6.42
CA PHE A 42 10.23 9.50 5.68
C PHE A 42 10.63 10.29 4.42
N GLU A 43 11.72 11.05 4.50
CA GLU A 43 12.27 11.80 3.37
C GLU A 43 12.77 10.86 2.25
N GLU A 44 13.54 9.84 2.60
CA GLU A 44 13.97 8.81 1.64
C GLU A 44 12.78 8.08 1.00
N MET A 45 11.74 7.78 1.79
CA MET A 45 10.50 7.20 1.26
C MET A 45 9.85 8.12 0.21
N LYS A 46 9.77 9.42 0.47
CA LYS A 46 9.24 10.41 -0.50
C LYS A 46 10.09 10.45 -1.76
N PHE A 47 11.42 10.48 -1.63
CA PHE A 47 12.33 10.48 -2.77
C PHE A 47 12.20 9.22 -3.63
N MET A 48 12.14 8.05 -3.01
CA MET A 48 11.89 6.79 -3.72
C MET A 48 10.56 6.82 -4.46
N GLY A 49 9.49 7.31 -3.82
CA GLY A 49 8.19 7.48 -4.47
C GLY A 49 8.25 8.39 -5.70
N LYS A 50 8.91 9.55 -5.60
CA LYS A 50 9.13 10.49 -6.72
C LYS A 50 9.98 9.86 -7.84
N ALA A 51 11.05 9.13 -7.49
CA ALA A 51 11.93 8.48 -8.46
C ALA A 51 11.19 7.37 -9.23
N ILE A 52 10.47 6.48 -8.52
CA ILE A 52 9.65 5.43 -9.13
C ILE A 52 8.60 6.05 -10.06
N TRP A 53 7.95 7.13 -9.65
CA TRP A 53 6.97 7.81 -10.49
C TRP A 53 7.57 8.30 -11.81
N SER A 54 8.75 8.91 -11.76
CA SER A 54 9.37 9.54 -12.93
C SER A 54 9.84 8.57 -14.03
N SER A 55 9.79 7.25 -13.79
CA SER A 55 10.27 6.23 -14.74
C SER A 55 9.32 5.04 -14.84
N THR A 56 8.70 4.88 -16.02
CA THR A 56 7.86 3.71 -16.34
C THR A 56 8.62 2.39 -16.17
N GLU A 57 9.91 2.36 -16.51
CA GLU A 57 10.74 1.17 -16.34
C GLU A 57 10.89 0.81 -14.85
N LEU A 58 11.14 1.79 -13.98
CA LEU A 58 11.21 1.57 -12.54
C LEU A 58 9.84 1.13 -11.98
N GLN A 59 8.74 1.71 -12.46
CA GLN A 59 7.38 1.27 -12.06
C GLN A 59 7.17 -0.21 -12.38
N GLN A 60 7.55 -0.66 -13.58
CA GLN A 60 7.43 -2.06 -13.99
C GLN A 60 8.31 -2.99 -13.15
N ARG A 61 9.57 -2.62 -12.92
CA ARG A 61 10.50 -3.40 -12.07
C ARG A 61 9.98 -3.53 -10.64
N ILE A 62 9.50 -2.44 -10.04
CA ILE A 62 8.94 -2.44 -8.68
C ILE A 62 7.63 -3.25 -8.62
N ALA A 63 6.78 -3.17 -9.65
CA ALA A 63 5.57 -4.00 -9.72
C ALA A 63 5.91 -5.50 -9.80
N ALA A 64 6.90 -5.88 -10.62
CA ALA A 64 7.37 -7.25 -10.73
C ALA A 64 7.95 -7.77 -9.40
N GLN A 65 8.85 -6.99 -8.78
CA GLN A 65 9.43 -7.32 -7.48
C GLN A 65 8.35 -7.46 -6.40
N ARG A 66 7.32 -6.60 -6.43
CA ARG A 66 6.18 -6.69 -5.52
C ARG A 66 5.40 -7.98 -5.70
N ALA A 67 5.14 -8.37 -6.94
CA ALA A 67 4.48 -9.63 -7.23
C ALA A 67 5.32 -10.82 -6.71
N GLU A 68 6.62 -10.83 -6.99
CA GLU A 68 7.54 -11.87 -6.53
C GLU A 68 7.54 -12.04 -5.00
N ILE A 69 7.60 -10.93 -4.26
CA ILE A 69 7.68 -10.95 -2.79
C ILE A 69 6.32 -11.26 -2.14
N LEU A 70 5.21 -10.69 -2.64
CA LEU A 70 3.89 -10.88 -2.03
C LEU A 70 3.25 -12.22 -2.40
N SER A 71 3.51 -12.73 -3.61
CA SER A 71 2.91 -13.97 -4.10
C SER A 71 3.00 -15.17 -3.14
N PRO A 72 4.16 -15.55 -2.59
CA PRO A 72 4.25 -16.70 -1.68
C PRO A 72 3.45 -16.48 -0.39
N VAL A 73 3.56 -15.30 0.22
CA VAL A 73 2.90 -14.99 1.50
C VAL A 73 1.38 -14.97 1.34
N LEU A 74 0.89 -14.42 0.22
CA LEU A 74 -0.53 -14.43 -0.12
C LEU A 74 -1.04 -15.83 -0.47
N ALA A 75 -0.21 -16.64 -1.12
CA ALA A 75 -0.54 -18.03 -1.44
C ALA A 75 -0.73 -18.86 -0.16
N ASP A 76 0.21 -18.74 0.78
CA ASP A 76 0.13 -19.41 2.09
C ASP A 76 -1.12 -18.96 2.85
N ARG A 77 -1.36 -17.65 2.91
CA ARG A 77 -2.52 -17.08 3.63
C ARG A 77 -3.87 -17.46 3.01
N LEU A 78 -3.92 -17.67 1.69
CA LEU A 78 -5.13 -18.08 0.98
C LEU A 78 -5.25 -19.61 0.83
N GLY A 79 -4.28 -20.39 1.33
CA GLY A 79 -4.23 -21.84 1.17
C GLY A 79 -4.21 -22.28 -0.30
N THR A 80 -3.46 -21.58 -1.15
CA THR A 80 -3.44 -21.81 -2.60
C THR A 80 -2.04 -21.65 -3.23
N SER A 81 -1.94 -21.73 -4.56
CA SER A 81 -0.71 -21.48 -5.33
C SER A 81 -0.46 -19.99 -5.58
N LYS A 82 0.81 -19.59 -5.68
CA LYS A 82 1.23 -18.24 -6.11
C LYS A 82 0.66 -17.80 -7.47
N THR A 83 0.30 -18.75 -8.33
CA THR A 83 -0.29 -18.49 -9.65
C THR A 83 -1.82 -18.45 -9.64
N ASP A 84 -2.47 -18.67 -8.49
CA ASP A 84 -3.93 -18.58 -8.35
C ASP A 84 -4.42 -17.16 -8.68
N ARG A 85 -5.53 -17.09 -9.43
CA ARG A 85 -6.16 -15.82 -9.83
C ARG A 85 -6.48 -14.91 -8.63
N ARG A 86 -6.81 -15.48 -7.47
CA ARG A 86 -7.07 -14.75 -6.22
C ARG A 86 -5.83 -14.04 -5.70
N VAL A 87 -4.67 -14.70 -5.72
CA VAL A 87 -3.38 -14.10 -5.35
C VAL A 87 -3.06 -12.92 -6.29
N GLN A 88 -3.18 -13.14 -7.60
CA GLN A 88 -2.93 -12.11 -8.61
C GLN A 88 -3.89 -10.92 -8.48
N TYR A 89 -5.16 -11.19 -8.16
CA TYR A 89 -6.16 -10.15 -7.92
C TYR A 89 -5.82 -9.28 -6.70
N VAL A 90 -5.41 -9.90 -5.59
CA VAL A 90 -4.98 -9.17 -4.39
C VAL A 90 -3.75 -8.30 -4.67
N ILE A 91 -2.74 -8.82 -5.38
CA ILE A 91 -1.54 -8.06 -5.77
C ILE A 91 -1.92 -6.86 -6.63
N LYS A 92 -2.85 -7.04 -7.58
CA LYS A 92 -3.33 -5.97 -8.46
C LYS A 92 -4.07 -4.88 -7.68
N LEU A 93 -4.99 -5.25 -6.80
CA LEU A 93 -5.71 -4.30 -5.95
C LEU A 93 -4.75 -3.54 -5.04
N TRP A 94 -3.84 -4.25 -4.38
CA TRP A 94 -2.85 -3.62 -3.51
C TRP A 94 -1.95 -2.64 -4.28
N SER A 95 -1.61 -2.99 -5.53
CA SER A 95 -0.83 -2.10 -6.38
C SER A 95 -1.57 -0.84 -6.78
N ALA A 96 -2.89 -0.93 -7.02
CA ALA A 96 -3.74 0.22 -7.25
C ALA A 96 -3.85 1.12 -5.99
N VAL A 97 -3.97 0.52 -4.79
CA VAL A 97 -3.97 1.27 -3.52
C VAL A 97 -2.68 2.07 -3.36
N LEU A 98 -1.51 1.43 -3.53
CA LEU A 98 -0.22 2.12 -3.42
C LEU A 98 -0.07 3.21 -4.48
N ALA A 99 -0.45 2.94 -5.73
CA ALA A 99 -0.44 3.95 -6.78
C ALA A 99 -1.29 5.18 -6.41
N ALA A 100 -2.54 4.98 -5.99
CA ALA A 100 -3.42 6.06 -5.56
C ALA A 100 -2.86 6.84 -4.35
N THR A 101 -2.16 6.16 -3.45
CA THR A 101 -1.49 6.78 -2.29
C THR A 101 -0.37 7.71 -2.74
N TYR A 102 0.55 7.25 -3.60
CA TYR A 102 1.70 8.04 -4.04
C TYR A 102 1.35 9.14 -5.04
N PHE A 103 0.37 8.92 -5.94
CA PHE A 103 0.19 9.80 -7.10
C PHE A 103 -0.75 10.98 -6.89
N GLY A 104 -1.67 10.93 -5.93
CA GLY A 104 -2.68 11.99 -5.85
C GLY A 104 -4.01 11.31 -5.70
N VAL A 105 -4.62 11.44 -4.54
CA VAL A 105 -5.94 10.87 -4.26
C VAL A 105 -6.86 11.29 -5.40
N LEU A 106 -7.44 10.29 -6.06
CA LEU A 106 -8.69 10.47 -6.78
C LEU A 106 -9.68 11.03 -5.75
N ASP A 107 -10.25 12.21 -5.94
CA ASP A 107 -11.20 12.79 -5.00
C ASP A 107 -12.41 11.85 -4.75
N ARG A 108 -13.34 12.23 -3.87
CA ARG A 108 -14.55 11.43 -3.58
C ARG A 108 -15.38 11.06 -4.84
N ARG A 109 -15.10 11.69 -6.00
CA ARG A 109 -15.73 11.46 -7.29
C ARG A 109 -14.83 10.72 -8.28
N GLY A 110 -13.63 10.31 -7.88
CA GLY A 110 -12.67 9.63 -8.74
C GLY A 110 -11.74 10.57 -9.52
N ASN A 111 -11.67 11.88 -9.23
CA ASN A 111 -10.84 12.81 -10.01
C ASN A 111 -9.44 12.99 -9.43
N TYR A 112 -8.43 12.89 -10.28
CA TYR A 112 -7.04 13.09 -9.88
C TYR A 112 -6.79 14.50 -9.29
N LYS A 113 -6.29 14.57 -8.05
CA LYS A 113 -5.77 15.80 -7.44
C LYS A 113 -4.23 15.77 -7.42
N PRO A 114 -3.56 16.37 -8.42
CA PRO A 114 -2.11 16.53 -8.38
C PRO A 114 -1.71 17.53 -7.29
N GLY A 115 -0.55 17.32 -6.67
CA GLY A 115 0.15 18.38 -5.92
C GLY A 115 -0.04 18.40 -4.41
N ILE A 116 -0.70 17.42 -3.78
CA ILE A 116 -0.63 17.28 -2.32
C ILE A 116 0.71 16.62 -1.97
N GLU A 117 1.70 17.44 -1.59
CA GLU A 117 2.91 16.91 -0.96
C GLU A 117 2.54 16.25 0.36
N LEU A 118 3.04 15.04 0.56
CA LEU A 118 2.94 14.36 1.85
C LEU A 118 4.02 14.98 2.75
N GLU A 119 3.62 15.79 3.72
CA GLU A 119 4.54 16.53 4.59
C GLU A 119 4.94 15.69 5.79
N THR A 120 4.03 14.84 6.29
CA THR A 120 4.26 14.01 7.47
C THR A 120 3.92 12.53 7.25
N PRO A 121 4.49 11.62 8.07
CA PRO A 121 4.10 10.21 8.11
C PRO A 121 2.59 10.02 8.37
N THR A 122 1.98 10.88 9.18
CA THR A 122 0.53 10.87 9.46
C THR A 122 -0.28 11.18 8.21
N ASP A 123 0.12 12.18 7.42
CA ASP A 123 -0.56 12.48 6.15
C ASP A 123 -0.49 11.31 5.18
N PHE A 124 0.64 10.61 5.15
CA PHE A 124 0.82 9.42 4.32
C PHE A 124 -0.10 8.29 4.79
N HIS A 125 -0.16 8.07 6.10
CA HIS A 125 -1.02 7.08 6.73
C HIS A 125 -2.50 7.31 6.38
N ASP A 126 -3.00 8.53 6.57
CA ASP A 126 -4.40 8.88 6.28
C ASP A 126 -4.72 8.73 4.79
N ARG A 127 -3.77 9.10 3.93
CA ARG A 127 -3.90 8.95 2.49
C ARG A 127 -3.91 7.50 2.03
N LEU A 128 -3.13 6.63 2.65
CA LEU A 128 -3.14 5.20 2.37
C LEU A 128 -4.49 4.59 2.74
N ALA A 129 -5.05 4.98 3.90
CA ALA A 129 -6.37 4.54 4.33
C ALA A 129 -7.49 5.01 3.38
N GLU A 130 -7.43 6.27 2.91
CA GLU A 130 -8.36 6.79 1.90
C GLU A 130 -8.26 6.03 0.57
N ALA A 131 -7.03 5.87 0.05
CA ALA A 131 -6.79 5.14 -1.19
C ALA A 131 -7.30 3.69 -1.12
N TYR A 132 -7.10 3.03 0.02
CA TYR A 132 -7.66 1.71 0.28
C TYR A 132 -9.19 1.69 0.19
N ARG A 133 -9.86 2.62 0.86
CA ARG A 133 -11.34 2.69 0.84
C ARG A 133 -11.88 2.90 -0.57
N ILE A 134 -11.29 3.83 -1.33
CA ILE A 134 -11.70 4.12 -2.72
C ILE A 134 -11.51 2.90 -3.61
N VAL A 135 -10.33 2.27 -3.59
CA VAL A 135 -10.00 1.15 -4.49
C VAL A 135 -10.77 -0.12 -4.14
N VAL A 136 -11.00 -0.37 -2.85
CA VAL A 136 -11.74 -1.56 -2.38
C VAL A 136 -13.26 -1.33 -2.37
N GLY A 137 -13.72 -0.08 -2.57
CA GLY A 137 -15.14 0.26 -2.63
C GLY A 137 -15.84 0.25 -1.26
N ARG A 138 -15.12 0.52 -0.16
CA ARG A 138 -15.74 0.69 1.16
C ARG A 138 -16.26 2.14 1.29
N PRO A 139 -17.53 2.36 1.67
CA PRO A 139 -18.10 3.69 1.78
C PRO A 139 -17.34 4.54 2.81
N THR A 140 -17.18 5.83 2.53
CA THR A 140 -16.85 6.85 3.53
C THR A 140 -17.99 6.85 4.55
N THR A 141 -17.75 6.39 5.79
CA THR A 141 -18.61 6.84 6.88
C THR A 141 -18.57 8.36 6.87
N ASP A 142 -19.69 8.99 6.56
CA ASP A 142 -19.91 10.40 6.83
C ASP A 142 -19.58 10.59 8.31
N ARG A 143 -18.48 11.30 8.57
CA ARG A 143 -18.46 12.16 9.75
C ARG A 143 -19.27 13.36 9.34
N ASP A 144 -20.55 13.30 9.66
CA ASP A 144 -21.31 14.50 9.98
C ASP A 144 -20.54 15.29 11.05
N GLU A 145 -20.66 16.61 10.92
CA GLU A 145 -20.17 17.72 11.76
C GLU A 145 -18.83 18.38 11.36
#